data_AF-A0A841MQP8-F1
#
_entry.id   AF-A0A841MQP8-F1
#
_cell.length_a   1.000
_cell.length_b   1.000
_cell.length_c   1.000
_cell.angle_alpha   90.00
_cell.angle_beta   90.00
_cell.angle_gamma   90.00
#
_symmetry.space_group_name_H-M   'P 1'
#
loop_
_entity.id
_entity.type
_entity.pdbx_description
1 polymer ?
#
loop_
_entity_poly.entity_id
_entity_poly.type
_entity_poly.pdbx_seq_one_letter_code
_entity_poly.pdbx_strand_id
1 'polypeptide(L)'
;MKKLLFIALFCLISWTSFSQTTITFHQSNLPFIGVNHQFGEKFIPEFRVGTDSYFESMSAELAANYIFKKSDRFEFYGGAGLRVGVFDGVVVPIGLNIYPFEQKDFGFHIEGAPIISFNDDSIFRGSFGIRYRFIKN
;
A
#
# COMPACT_ATOMS: atom_id res chain seq x y z
N MET A 1 -17.47 -8.98 -27.52
CA MET A 1 -16.16 -9.28 -28.16
C MET A 1 -15.05 -8.33 -27.74
N LYS A 2 -15.20 -7.00 -27.85
CA LYS A 2 -14.16 -6.03 -27.42
C LYS A 2 -13.72 -6.18 -25.95
N LYS A 3 -14.64 -6.45 -25.02
CA LYS A 3 -14.33 -6.66 -23.59
C LYS A 3 -13.43 -7.87 -23.33
N LEU A 4 -13.66 -8.98 -24.04
CA LEU A 4 -12.84 -10.19 -23.92
C LEU A 4 -11.43 -9.99 -24.51
N LEU A 5 -11.33 -9.22 -25.60
CA LEU A 5 -10.04 -8.82 -26.16
C LEU A 5 -9.23 -7.99 -25.16
N PHE A 6 -9.84 -7.02 -24.48
CA PHE A 6 -9.17 -6.22 -23.46
C PHE A 6 -8.70 -7.05 -22.26
N ILE A 7 -9.51 -8.01 -21.80
CA ILE A 7 -9.13 -8.93 -20.72
C ILE A 7 -7.96 -9.83 -21.16
N ALA A 8 -8.00 -10.38 -22.36
CA ALA A 8 -6.91 -11.20 -22.90
C ALA A 8 -5.62 -10.40 -23.07
N LEU A 9 -5.71 -9.16 -23.56
CA LEU A 9 -4.57 -8.25 -23.70
C LEU A 9 -3.98 -7.89 -22.32
N PHE A 10 -4.82 -7.65 -21.33
CA PHE A 10 -4.41 -7.40 -19.94
C PHE A 10 -3.68 -8.61 -19.34
N CYS A 11 -4.19 -9.83 -19.54
CA CYS A 11 -3.52 -11.05 -19.09
C CYS A 11 -2.16 -11.25 -19.77
N LEU A 12 -2.03 -10.95 -21.06
CA LEU A 12 -0.76 -11.07 -21.78
C LEU A 12 0.29 -10.04 -21.30
N ILE A 13 -0.13 -8.81 -21.01
CA ILE A 13 0.75 -7.77 -20.44
C ILE A 13 1.14 -8.11 -19.00
N SER A 14 0.27 -8.78 -18.24
CA SER A 14 0.56 -9.19 -16.87
C SER A 14 1.67 -10.25 -16.77
N TRP A 15 1.92 -11.03 -17.82
CA TRP A 15 2.93 -12.09 -17.82
C TRP A 15 4.38 -11.55 -17.88
N THR A 16 4.58 -10.39 -18.54
CA THR A 16 5.92 -9.81 -18.74
C THR A 16 6.31 -8.79 -17.66
N SER A 17 5.42 -8.52 -16.70
CA SER A 17 5.71 -7.59 -15.62
C SER A 17 6.59 -8.28 -14.57
N PHE A 18 7.86 -7.83 -14.48
CA PHE A 18 8.76 -8.18 -13.40
C PHE A 18 8.22 -7.60 -12.09
N SER A 19 7.35 -8.35 -11.43
CA SER A 19 6.58 -7.84 -10.31
C SER A 19 7.41 -7.79 -9.04
N GLN A 20 7.81 -6.58 -8.63
CA GLN A 20 8.21 -6.28 -7.25
C GLN A 20 6.96 -6.20 -6.37
N THR A 21 6.17 -7.28 -6.35
CA THR A 21 5.01 -7.37 -5.46
C THR A 21 5.53 -7.25 -4.03
N THR A 22 4.88 -6.43 -3.23
CA THR A 22 5.15 -6.34 -1.80
C THR A 22 3.87 -6.62 -1.05
N ILE A 23 3.98 -7.41 0.03
CA ILE A 23 2.95 -7.53 1.05
C ILE A 23 3.38 -6.73 2.26
N THR A 24 2.44 -5.99 2.84
CA THR A 24 2.65 -5.15 4.02
C THR A 24 1.63 -5.54 5.10
N PHE A 25 2.03 -5.44 6.36
CA PHE A 25 1.11 -5.50 7.48
C PHE A 25 1.35 -4.29 8.36
N HIS A 26 0.31 -3.48 8.55
CA HIS A 26 0.33 -2.24 9.31
C HIS A 26 -0.41 -2.46 10.64
N GLN A 27 0.34 -2.48 11.73
CA GLN A 27 -0.21 -2.53 13.08
C GLN A 27 -0.58 -1.11 13.55
N SER A 28 -1.84 -0.95 13.97
CA SER A 28 -2.36 0.26 14.62
C SER A 28 -3.71 -0.06 15.31
N ASN A 29 -4.44 0.95 15.79
CA ASN A 29 -5.83 0.81 16.23
C ASN A 29 -6.81 0.59 15.06
N LEU A 30 -6.36 0.80 13.82
CA LEU A 30 -7.07 0.48 12.60
C LEU A 30 -6.13 -0.35 11.71
N PRO A 31 -5.83 -1.60 12.08
CA PRO A 31 -4.80 -2.39 11.41
C PRO A 31 -5.23 -2.80 10.00
N PHE A 32 -4.26 -3.02 9.12
CA PHE A 32 -4.53 -3.46 7.74
C PHE A 32 -3.40 -4.28 7.13
N ILE A 33 -3.76 -5.17 6.23
CA ILE A 33 -2.83 -5.79 5.28
C ILE A 33 -2.83 -4.99 3.98
N GLY A 34 -1.67 -4.86 3.35
CA GLY A 34 -1.52 -4.22 2.06
C GLY A 34 -0.85 -5.13 1.03
N VAL A 35 -1.24 -4.96 -0.22
CA VAL A 35 -0.57 -5.53 -1.38
C VAL A 35 -0.25 -4.38 -2.33
N ASN A 36 1.02 -4.22 -2.65
CA ASN A 36 1.47 -3.21 -3.60
C ASN A 36 2.39 -3.80 -4.67
N HIS A 37 2.54 -3.03 -5.73
CA HIS A 37 3.51 -3.31 -6.78
C HIS A 37 4.30 -2.04 -7.05
N GLN A 38 5.63 -2.12 -6.98
CA GLN A 38 6.47 -0.95 -7.26
C GLN A 38 6.67 -0.80 -8.77
N PHE A 39 6.09 0.24 -9.35
CA PHE A 39 6.30 0.61 -10.76
C PHE A 39 7.54 1.50 -10.87
N GLY A 40 8.58 0.97 -11.52
CA GLY A 40 9.86 1.63 -11.64
C GLY A 40 10.52 1.84 -10.29
N GLU A 41 11.08 3.03 -10.06
CA GLU A 41 11.83 3.32 -8.83
C GLU A 41 11.06 4.11 -7.78
N LYS A 42 9.89 4.65 -8.12
CA LYS A 42 9.24 5.69 -7.31
C LYS A 42 7.76 5.49 -7.04
N PHE A 43 7.01 4.82 -7.90
CA PHE A 43 5.55 4.76 -7.76
C PHE A 43 5.11 3.43 -7.14
N ILE A 44 4.32 3.51 -6.06
CA ILE A 44 3.86 2.36 -5.28
C ILE A 44 2.34 2.49 -5.02
N PRO A 45 1.49 2.05 -5.95
CA PRO A 45 0.08 1.84 -5.68
C PRO A 45 -0.09 0.63 -4.76
N GLU A 46 -0.90 0.80 -3.73
CA GLU A 46 -1.16 -0.19 -2.70
C GLU A 46 -2.66 -0.32 -2.48
N PHE A 47 -3.14 -1.57 -2.53
CA PHE A 47 -4.47 -1.92 -2.07
C PHE A 47 -4.36 -2.47 -0.66
N ARG A 48 -5.22 -1.98 0.24
CA ARG A 48 -5.19 -2.25 1.67
C ARG A 48 -6.55 -2.75 2.13
N VAL A 49 -6.55 -3.75 2.99
CA VAL A 49 -7.76 -4.31 3.61
C VAL A 49 -7.62 -4.22 5.11
N GLY A 50 -8.61 -3.59 5.75
CA GLY A 50 -8.70 -3.52 7.21
C GLY A 50 -8.78 -4.90 7.82
N THR A 51 -8.07 -5.10 8.92
CA THR A 51 -8.09 -6.33 9.73
C THR A 51 -8.66 -6.02 11.11
N ASP A 52 -8.91 -7.07 11.90
CA ASP A 52 -9.45 -6.93 13.27
C ASP A 52 -10.80 -6.19 13.32
N SER A 53 -11.66 -6.52 12.35
CA SER A 53 -13.03 -6.04 12.26
C SER A 53 -13.96 -7.18 11.86
N TYR A 54 -15.25 -7.07 12.20
CA TYR A 54 -16.27 -7.93 11.62
C TYR A 54 -16.30 -7.74 10.09
N PHE A 55 -16.72 -8.77 9.35
CA PHE A 55 -16.75 -8.75 7.88
C PHE A 55 -17.66 -7.65 7.34
N GLU A 56 -18.74 -7.33 8.05
CA GLU A 56 -19.70 -6.27 7.73
C GLU A 56 -19.11 -4.86 7.90
N SER A 57 -18.02 -4.74 8.68
CA SER A 57 -17.33 -3.49 8.97
C SER A 57 -15.91 -3.44 8.38
N MET A 58 -15.60 -4.36 7.47
CA MET A 58 -14.28 -4.42 6.85
C MET A 58 -14.04 -3.20 5.96
N SER A 59 -12.98 -2.45 6.26
CA SER A 59 -12.56 -1.33 5.42
C SER A 59 -11.71 -1.80 4.24
N ALA A 60 -11.77 -1.08 3.14
CA ALA A 60 -10.83 -1.20 2.04
C ALA A 60 -10.24 0.18 1.72
N GLU A 61 -8.98 0.22 1.30
CA GLU A 61 -8.28 1.46 1.00
C GLU A 61 -7.38 1.26 -0.22
N LEU A 62 -7.40 2.22 -1.15
CA LEU A 62 -6.52 2.23 -2.31
C LEU A 62 -5.68 3.50 -2.23
N ALA A 63 -4.37 3.35 -2.12
CA ALA A 63 -3.42 4.44 -1.98
C ALA A 63 -2.41 4.43 -3.13
N ALA A 64 -2.16 5.60 -3.70
CA ALA A 64 -1.08 5.82 -4.67
C ALA A 64 0.07 6.55 -3.96
N ASN A 65 1.17 5.84 -3.74
CA ASN A 65 2.34 6.38 -3.04
C ASN A 65 3.47 6.72 -4.01
N TYR A 66 4.23 7.75 -3.66
CA TYR A 66 5.42 8.21 -4.37
C TYR A 66 6.62 8.26 -3.41
N ILE A 67 7.73 7.62 -3.78
CA ILE A 67 9.00 7.69 -3.05
C ILE A 67 9.68 9.02 -3.38
N PHE A 68 9.72 9.92 -2.40
CA PHE A 68 10.40 11.20 -2.51
C PHE A 68 11.91 11.07 -2.35
N LYS A 69 12.37 10.18 -1.45
CA LYS A 69 13.78 9.96 -1.20
C LYS A 69 14.07 8.48 -1.02
N LYS A 70 15.03 7.98 -1.80
CA LYS A 70 15.51 6.60 -1.76
C LYS A 70 16.97 6.59 -1.32
N SER A 71 17.29 5.73 -0.36
CA SER A 71 18.63 5.49 0.16
C SER A 71 18.89 3.99 0.22
N ASP A 72 20.09 3.59 0.65
CA ASP A 72 20.45 2.20 0.83
C ASP A 72 19.66 1.55 1.96
N ARG A 73 19.32 2.31 3.00
CA ARG A 73 18.65 1.78 4.21
C ARG A 73 17.19 2.19 4.35
N PHE A 74 16.73 3.21 3.63
CA PHE A 74 15.34 3.68 3.77
C PHE A 74 14.77 4.28 2.49
N GLU A 75 13.45 4.27 2.41
CA GLU A 75 12.66 4.96 1.39
C GLU A 75 11.62 5.84 2.11
N PHE A 76 11.72 7.15 1.93
CA PHE A 76 10.71 8.11 2.37
C PHE A 76 9.67 8.31 1.28
N TYR A 77 8.42 8.08 1.62
CA TYR A 77 7.31 8.17 0.68
C TYR A 77 6.17 9.00 1.25
N GLY A 78 5.32 9.45 0.35
CA GLY A 78 3.98 9.89 0.70
C GLY A 78 3.05 9.74 -0.49
N GLY A 79 1.76 9.89 -0.25
CA GLY A 79 0.76 9.54 -1.25
C GLY A 79 -0.60 10.12 -0.93
N ALA A 80 -1.56 9.71 -1.74
CA ALA A 80 -2.97 9.98 -1.54
C ALA A 80 -3.78 8.75 -1.92
N GLY A 81 -4.93 8.58 -1.29
CA GLY A 81 -5.79 7.44 -1.52
C GLY A 81 -7.23 7.68 -1.10
N LEU A 82 -8.05 6.66 -1.33
CA LEU A 82 -9.44 6.63 -0.91
C LEU A 82 -9.66 5.41 -0.02
N ARG A 83 -10.40 5.63 1.07
CA ARG A 83 -10.81 4.60 2.03
C ARG A 83 -12.33 4.50 2.06
N VAL A 84 -12.83 3.27 2.13
CA VAL A 84 -14.26 2.95 2.30
C VAL A 84 -14.44 2.01 3.50
N GLY A 85 -15.64 2.02 4.10
CA GLY A 85 -15.96 1.30 5.33
C GLY A 85 -15.84 2.21 6.55
N VAL A 86 -15.27 1.73 7.65
CA VAL A 86 -15.08 2.53 8.87
C VAL A 86 -14.06 3.66 8.62
N PHE A 87 -14.46 4.91 8.92
CA PHE A 87 -13.77 6.15 8.56
C PHE A 87 -13.54 6.27 7.04
N ASP A 88 -14.62 6.37 6.27
CA ASP A 88 -14.53 6.58 4.82
C ASP A 88 -14.05 8.00 4.50
N GLY A 89 -13.20 8.14 3.48
CA GLY A 89 -12.55 9.42 3.25
C GLY A 89 -11.33 9.39 2.34
N VAL A 90 -10.69 10.54 2.23
CA VAL A 90 -9.38 10.70 1.58
C VAL A 90 -8.29 10.38 2.59
N VAL A 91 -7.38 9.47 2.23
CA VAL A 91 -6.20 9.15 3.04
C VAL A 91 -4.96 9.79 2.44
N VAL A 92 -4.08 10.36 3.26
CA VAL A 92 -2.81 10.96 2.80
C VAL A 92 -1.64 10.30 3.54
N PRO A 93 -1.19 9.09 3.11
CA PRO A 93 -0.10 8.41 3.78
C PRO A 93 1.23 9.16 3.63
N ILE A 94 2.00 9.25 4.71
CA ILE A 94 3.38 9.73 4.73
C ILE A 94 4.17 8.77 5.60
N GLY A 95 5.20 8.14 5.04
CA GLY A 95 5.87 7.05 5.73
C GLY A 95 7.32 6.83 5.33
N LEU A 96 7.94 5.93 6.08
CA LEU A 96 9.30 5.46 5.89
C LEU A 96 9.28 3.94 5.80
N ASN A 97 9.87 3.41 4.73
CA ASN A 97 10.24 2.01 4.62
C ASN A 97 11.70 1.86 5.00
N ILE A 98 12.03 0.90 5.86
CA ILE A 98 13.37 0.70 6.41
C ILE A 98 13.82 -0.73 6.07
N TYR A 99 15.01 -0.85 5.48
CA TYR A 99 15.60 -2.12 5.06
C TYR A 99 16.86 -2.38 5.89
N PRO A 100 16.79 -3.26 6.90
CA PRO A 100 17.92 -3.56 7.76
C PRO A 100 18.95 -4.50 7.11
N PHE A 101 18.56 -5.20 6.04
CA PHE A 101 19.39 -6.21 5.36
C PHE A 101 19.88 -5.71 4.00
N GLU A 102 20.97 -6.30 3.50
CA GLU A 102 21.50 -6.00 2.15
C GLU A 102 20.48 -6.36 1.06
N GLN A 103 19.85 -7.52 1.20
CA GLN A 103 18.70 -7.89 0.38
C GLN A 103 17.47 -7.13 0.88
N LYS A 104 16.89 -6.30 0.00
CA LYS A 104 15.75 -5.42 0.34
C LYS A 104 14.39 -6.09 0.15
N ASP A 105 14.33 -7.41 0.34
CA ASP A 105 13.10 -8.19 0.34
C ASP A 105 12.32 -7.94 1.64
N PHE A 106 12.93 -8.12 2.80
CA PHE A 106 12.30 -7.86 4.09
C PHE A 106 12.62 -6.47 4.64
N GLY A 107 11.61 -5.81 5.21
CA GLY A 107 11.78 -4.51 5.86
C GLY A 107 10.70 -4.18 6.88
N PHE A 108 10.92 -3.08 7.57
CA PHE A 108 9.95 -2.46 8.47
C PHE A 108 9.37 -1.22 7.81
N HIS A 109 8.22 -0.75 8.29
CA HIS A 109 7.71 0.55 7.91
C HIS A 109 7.06 1.27 9.10
N ILE A 110 7.03 2.59 9.00
CA ILE A 110 6.26 3.50 9.86
C ILE A 110 5.50 4.47 8.96
N GLU A 111 4.24 4.73 9.26
CA GLU A 111 3.35 5.56 8.44
C GLU A 111 2.45 6.41 9.34
N GLY A 112 2.40 7.72 9.07
CA GLY A 112 1.34 8.61 9.54
C GLY A 112 0.41 8.93 8.38
N ALA A 113 -0.90 8.79 8.57
CA ALA A 113 -1.90 8.97 7.53
C ALA A 113 -3.14 9.69 8.10
N PRO A 114 -3.31 11.01 7.87
CA PRO A 114 -4.62 11.62 8.07
C PRO A 114 -5.64 10.99 7.12
N ILE A 115 -6.80 10.69 7.68
CA ILE A 115 -8.00 10.24 6.99
C ILE A 115 -9.00 11.38 7.15
N ILE A 116 -9.19 12.13 6.07
CA ILE A 116 -10.13 13.24 5.99
C ILE A 116 -11.48 12.62 5.63
N SER A 117 -12.34 12.45 6.63
CA SER A 117 -13.58 11.72 6.44
C SER A 117 -14.60 12.49 5.62
N PHE A 118 -15.43 11.76 4.86
CA PHE A 118 -16.55 12.34 4.14
C PHE A 118 -17.79 12.56 5.01
N ASN A 119 -17.99 11.71 6.02
CA ASN A 119 -19.23 11.66 6.80
C ASN A 119 -19.02 11.68 8.32
N ASP A 120 -17.82 11.32 8.78
CA ASP A 120 -17.45 11.22 10.20
C ASP A 120 -16.38 12.24 10.60
N ASP A 121 -15.90 12.14 11.85
CA ASP A 121 -14.73 12.87 12.29
C ASP A 121 -13.46 12.39 11.55
N SER A 122 -12.61 13.37 11.19
CA SER A 122 -11.30 13.07 10.60
C SER A 122 -10.33 12.59 11.67
N ILE A 123 -9.51 11.61 11.31
CA ILE A 123 -8.54 11.00 12.23
C ILE A 123 -7.12 11.05 11.66
N PHE A 124 -6.12 11.14 12.53
CA PHE A 124 -4.73 10.94 12.15
C PHE A 124 -4.27 9.54 12.58
N ARG A 125 -4.17 8.61 11.62
CA ARG A 125 -3.78 7.23 11.88
C ARG A 125 -2.27 7.08 11.81
N GLY A 126 -1.63 6.74 12.93
CA GLY A 126 -0.26 6.24 12.95
C GLY A 126 -0.23 4.72 12.87
N SER A 127 0.70 4.15 12.10
CA SER A 127 0.96 2.71 12.04
C SER A 127 2.45 2.41 11.94
N PHE A 128 2.82 1.21 12.40
CA PHE A 128 4.13 0.61 12.15
C PHE A 128 3.93 -0.83 11.70
N GLY A 129 4.92 -1.42 11.07
CA GLY A 129 4.73 -2.76 10.58
C GLY A 129 5.89 -3.36 9.82
N ILE A 130 5.58 -4.47 9.15
CA ILE A 130 6.53 -5.24 8.35
C ILE A 130 6.13 -5.22 6.89
N ARG A 131 7.12 -5.36 6.02
CA ARG A 131 6.91 -5.52 4.59
C ARG A 131 7.84 -6.56 4.00
N TYR A 132 7.34 -7.29 3.01
CA TYR A 132 8.11 -8.28 2.27
C TYR A 132 7.91 -8.08 0.77
N ARG A 133 9.01 -7.82 0.05
CA ARG A 133 9.05 -7.68 -1.41
C ARG A 133 9.49 -9.01 -2.02
N PHE A 134 8.69 -9.51 -2.95
CA PHE A 134 9.05 -10.66 -3.77
C PHE A 134 10.01 -10.20 -4.87
N ILE A 135 11.31 -10.31 -4.59
CA ILE A 135 12.38 -10.02 -5.54
C ILE A 135 12.87 -11.35 -6.11
N LYS A 136 12.98 -11.46 -7.43
CA LYS A 136 13.56 -12.65 -8.07
C LYS A 136 15.08 -12.62 -7.87
N ASN A 137 15.64 -13.68 -7.28
CA ASN A 137 17.08 -13.94 -7.26
C ASN A 137 17.59 -14.26 -8.68
#